data_AF-A0A948YAN6-F1
#
_entry.id   AF-A0A948YAN6-F1
#
_cell.length_a   1.000
_cell.length_b   1.000
_cell.length_c   1.000
_cell.angle_alpha   90.00
_cell.angle_beta   90.00
_cell.angle_gamma   90.00
#
_symmetry.space_group_name_H-M   'P 1'
#
loop_
_entity.id
_entity.type
_entity.pdbx_description
1 polymer ?
#
loop_
_entity_poly.entity_id
_entity_poly.type
_entity_poly.pdbx_seq_one_letter_code
_entity_poly.pdbx_strand_id
1 'polypeptide(L)'
;KSWFWITVSALSFAAIIVSHNLTAMMITPFIIMYALILIISSSKNNRKLSTIHYALFIILGLLLPAFYWLPALSEMKYTNVISQIGGGADFKDHFVCLSQLWESQWGFGGSAHGCVSDGLSFRIGKIHLILASFSLIVLFIIFNQLNKQKIKIQLIFFVISLFVSVYFMLEISRPIWDAIPQMSYFQYPWRFLALSAFTTSFLGGSFIVLLKSKIISLCLGGVVIAVIILINAKLFTPQYISNTKSTDFTNEPNLKWRTSKISDEYMPKNFTKPQSVNEIPNSKFTVENNKTKIKILEDKVQQFSARIISEENSSVIINLAYFPAWHIFLDDSEISYQVISKGLRVTVPKGEHKLSAKFIQTPIQKLGNVLTITGVIALFIGIITHVLTKYAKKTT
;
A
#
# COMPACT_ATOMS: atom_id res chain seq x y z
N LYS A 1 28.68 -10.12 -2.14
CA LYS A 1 27.96 -9.22 -3.06
C LYS A 1 26.50 -9.62 -3.21
N SER A 2 26.14 -10.90 -3.20
CA SER A 2 24.77 -11.32 -3.52
C SER A 2 23.74 -11.08 -2.42
N TRP A 3 24.08 -11.35 -1.15
CA TRP A 3 23.18 -11.09 -0.02
C TRP A 3 22.86 -9.60 0.17
N PHE A 4 23.82 -8.71 -0.10
CA PHE A 4 23.55 -7.27 -0.11
C PHE A 4 22.38 -6.93 -1.05
N TRP A 5 22.38 -7.44 -2.28
CA TRP A 5 21.31 -7.19 -3.24
C TRP A 5 20.01 -7.90 -2.88
N ILE A 6 20.06 -9.13 -2.36
CA ILE A 6 18.86 -9.80 -1.83
C ILE A 6 18.22 -8.94 -0.73
N THR A 7 19.02 -8.46 0.22
CA THR A 7 18.55 -7.66 1.34
C THR A 7 17.93 -6.35 0.87
N VAL A 8 18.62 -5.60 0.01
CA VAL A 8 18.10 -4.33 -0.52
C VAL A 8 16.80 -4.57 -1.28
N SER A 9 16.75 -5.55 -2.19
CA SER A 9 15.54 -5.84 -2.95
C SER A 9 14.39 -6.31 -2.07
N ALA A 10 14.64 -7.20 -1.10
CA ALA A 10 13.61 -7.71 -0.20
C ALA A 10 13.03 -6.60 0.69
N LEU A 11 13.90 -5.73 1.24
CA LEU A 11 13.46 -4.58 2.03
C LEU A 11 12.71 -3.56 1.18
N SER A 12 13.14 -3.28 -0.05
CA SER A 12 12.40 -2.40 -0.96
C SER A 12 11.02 -2.96 -1.31
N PHE A 13 10.91 -4.27 -1.56
CA PHE A 13 9.62 -4.88 -1.85
C PHE A 13 8.70 -4.91 -0.62
N ALA A 14 9.25 -5.23 0.56
CA ALA A 14 8.55 -5.13 1.82
C ALA A 14 8.04 -3.70 2.08
N ALA A 15 8.88 -2.69 1.83
CA ALA A 15 8.53 -1.28 1.96
C ALA A 15 7.35 -0.89 1.06
N ILE A 16 7.32 -1.36 -0.20
CA ILE A 16 6.19 -1.12 -1.11
C ILE A 16 4.90 -1.70 -0.50
N ILE A 17 4.96 -2.93 0.01
CA ILE A 17 3.80 -3.60 0.63
C ILE A 17 3.27 -2.80 1.83
N VAL A 18 4.12 -2.43 2.78
CA VAL A 18 3.66 -1.66 3.97
C VAL A 18 3.30 -0.20 3.65
N SER A 19 3.72 0.35 2.51
CA SER A 19 3.37 1.73 2.13
C SER A 19 2.01 1.82 1.45
N HIS A 20 1.74 0.93 0.49
CA HIS A 20 0.48 0.97 -0.26
C HIS A 20 0.15 -0.40 -0.90
N ASN A 21 -0.84 -1.10 -0.34
CA ASN A 21 -1.23 -2.46 -0.75
C ASN A 21 -1.57 -2.55 -2.25
N LEU A 22 -2.30 -1.58 -2.78
CA LEU A 22 -2.72 -1.61 -4.18
C LEU A 22 -1.53 -1.39 -5.11
N THR A 23 -0.54 -0.59 -4.71
CA THR A 23 0.68 -0.39 -5.50
C THR A 23 1.52 -1.67 -5.50
N ALA A 24 1.60 -2.36 -4.36
CA ALA A 24 2.23 -3.67 -4.29
C ALA A 24 1.54 -4.67 -5.23
N MET A 25 0.20 -4.74 -5.20
CA MET A 25 -0.57 -5.62 -6.08
C MET A 25 -0.32 -5.30 -7.58
N MET A 26 -0.22 -4.02 -7.96
CA MET A 26 0.08 -3.62 -9.34
C MET A 26 1.49 -3.99 -9.78
N ILE A 27 2.50 -3.75 -8.94
CA ILE A 27 3.92 -3.86 -9.32
C ILE A 27 4.46 -5.29 -9.15
N THR A 28 3.87 -6.10 -8.25
CA THR A 28 4.34 -7.48 -7.98
C THR A 28 4.41 -8.36 -9.23
N PRO A 29 3.41 -8.40 -10.13
CA PRO A 29 3.51 -9.15 -11.39
C PRO A 29 4.71 -8.72 -12.24
N PHE A 30 4.98 -7.41 -12.35
CA PHE A 30 6.12 -6.89 -13.09
C PHE A 30 7.45 -7.27 -12.46
N ILE A 31 7.55 -7.23 -11.12
CA ILE A 31 8.73 -7.69 -10.38
C ILE A 31 9.00 -9.18 -10.66
N ILE A 32 7.97 -10.02 -10.62
CA ILE A 32 8.09 -11.47 -10.88
C ILE A 32 8.51 -11.71 -12.32
N MET A 33 7.86 -11.08 -13.29
CA MET A 33 8.20 -11.19 -14.71
C MET A 33 9.64 -10.75 -14.99
N TYR A 34 10.07 -9.63 -14.38
CA TYR A 34 11.44 -9.14 -14.53
C TYR A 34 12.46 -10.10 -13.93
N ALA A 35 12.18 -10.65 -12.73
CA ALA A 35 13.03 -11.66 -12.11
C ALA A 35 13.18 -12.91 -12.99
N LEU A 36 12.08 -13.41 -13.58
CA LEU A 36 12.10 -14.54 -14.51
C LEU A 36 12.96 -14.25 -15.75
N ILE A 37 12.83 -13.06 -16.33
CA ILE A 37 13.65 -12.64 -17.48
C ILE A 37 15.14 -12.58 -17.12
N LEU A 38 15.49 -12.10 -15.94
CA LEU A 38 16.88 -12.08 -15.46
C LEU A 38 17.42 -13.51 -15.21
N ILE A 39 16.59 -14.43 -14.74
CA ILE A 39 16.95 -15.85 -14.60
C ILE A 39 17.18 -16.48 -15.98
N ILE A 40 16.27 -16.29 -16.93
CA ILE A 40 16.36 -16.89 -18.26
C ILE A 40 17.59 -16.36 -19.02
N SER A 41 17.85 -15.06 -18.91
CA SER A 41 19.01 -14.39 -19.53
C SER A 41 20.36 -14.65 -18.82
N SER A 42 20.35 -15.34 -17.67
CA SER A 42 21.59 -15.76 -17.01
C SER A 42 22.24 -16.95 -17.74
N SER A 43 23.58 -17.02 -17.66
CA SER A 43 24.35 -18.14 -18.22
C SER A 43 23.91 -19.47 -17.59
N LYS A 44 23.92 -20.57 -18.35
CA LYS A 44 23.52 -21.91 -17.88
C LYS A 44 24.15 -22.26 -16.52
N ASN A 45 25.46 -22.02 -16.36
CA ASN A 45 26.18 -22.32 -15.11
C ASN A 45 25.72 -21.46 -13.91
N ASN A 46 25.21 -20.25 -14.16
CA ASN A 46 24.75 -19.32 -13.13
C ASN A 46 23.23 -19.31 -12.94
N ARG A 47 22.48 -20.08 -13.74
CA ARG A 47 21.02 -20.05 -13.72
C ARG A 47 20.45 -20.55 -12.41
N LYS A 48 20.91 -21.72 -11.94
CA LYS A 48 20.51 -22.28 -10.64
C LYS A 48 20.73 -21.28 -9.50
N LEU A 49 21.91 -20.65 -9.50
CA LEU A 49 22.26 -19.66 -8.50
C LEU A 49 21.34 -18.43 -8.59
N SER A 50 21.11 -17.90 -9.79
CA SER A 50 20.20 -16.77 -10.02
C SER A 50 18.79 -17.07 -9.54
N THR A 51 18.25 -18.25 -9.86
CA THR A 51 16.94 -18.71 -9.40
C THR A 51 16.83 -18.67 -7.87
N ILE A 52 17.83 -19.18 -7.15
CA ILE A 52 17.84 -19.14 -5.68
C ILE A 52 17.82 -17.70 -5.17
N HIS A 53 18.63 -16.80 -5.75
CA HIS A 53 18.68 -15.41 -5.29
C HIS A 53 17.36 -14.66 -5.50
N TYR A 54 16.73 -14.81 -6.66
CA TYR A 54 15.45 -14.16 -6.94
C TYR A 54 14.30 -14.79 -6.15
N ALA A 55 14.32 -16.11 -5.93
CA ALA A 55 13.35 -16.76 -5.05
C ALA A 55 13.48 -16.25 -3.60
N LEU A 56 14.70 -16.18 -3.08
CA LEU A 56 14.96 -15.62 -1.75
C LEU A 56 14.49 -14.16 -1.63
N PHE A 57 14.74 -13.35 -2.66
CA PHE A 57 14.22 -11.98 -2.73
C PHE A 57 12.70 -11.92 -2.59
N ILE A 58 11.95 -12.70 -3.40
CA ILE A 58 10.48 -12.69 -3.38
C ILE A 58 9.96 -13.21 -2.04
N ILE A 59 10.50 -14.34 -1.56
CA ILE A 59 10.07 -14.97 -0.30
C ILE A 59 10.33 -14.03 0.87
N LEU A 60 11.53 -13.49 1.01
CA LEU A 60 11.86 -12.57 2.10
C LEU A 60 11.04 -11.27 1.99
N GLY A 61 10.83 -10.75 0.78
CA GLY A 61 10.01 -9.56 0.56
C GLY A 61 8.53 -9.74 0.93
N LEU A 62 7.99 -10.97 0.90
CA LEU A 62 6.65 -11.30 1.38
C LEU A 62 6.61 -11.65 2.88
N LEU A 63 7.65 -12.29 3.41
CA LEU A 63 7.73 -12.63 4.84
C LEU A 63 7.89 -11.39 5.72
N LEU A 64 8.78 -10.46 5.35
CA LEU A 64 9.06 -9.28 6.15
C LEU A 64 7.79 -8.47 6.51
N PRO A 65 6.89 -8.13 5.56
CA PRO A 65 5.65 -7.41 5.86
C PRO A 65 4.45 -8.31 6.22
N ALA A 66 4.65 -9.60 6.52
CA ALA A 66 3.56 -10.55 6.78
C ALA A 66 2.66 -10.17 7.96
N PHE A 67 3.20 -9.49 8.98
CA PHE A 67 2.41 -8.92 10.08
C PHE A 67 1.30 -7.95 9.61
N TYR A 68 1.45 -7.37 8.42
CA TYR A 68 0.55 -6.37 7.87
C TYR A 68 -0.33 -6.94 6.76
N TRP A 69 0.24 -7.46 5.68
CA TRP A 69 -0.57 -7.84 4.51
C TRP A 69 -1.44 -9.08 4.78
N LEU A 70 -0.98 -10.02 5.61
CA LEU A 70 -1.71 -11.26 5.87
C LEU A 70 -3.03 -11.00 6.63
N PRO A 71 -3.05 -10.30 7.79
CA PRO A 71 -4.30 -9.92 8.43
C PRO A 71 -5.10 -8.94 7.57
N ALA A 72 -4.47 -7.98 6.88
CA ALA A 72 -5.19 -7.05 6.01
C ALA A 72 -6.02 -7.78 4.94
N LEU A 73 -5.49 -8.83 4.32
CA LEU A 73 -6.23 -9.61 3.32
C LEU A 73 -7.24 -10.59 3.94
N SER A 74 -6.87 -11.26 5.04
CA SER A 74 -7.67 -12.35 5.59
C SER A 74 -8.80 -11.86 6.50
N GLU A 75 -8.64 -10.68 7.10
CA GLU A 75 -9.55 -10.09 8.09
C GLU A 75 -10.35 -8.90 7.54
N MET A 76 -10.11 -8.45 6.29
CA MET A 76 -10.91 -7.37 5.69
C MET A 76 -12.42 -7.66 5.66
N LYS A 77 -12.82 -8.94 5.70
CA LYS A 77 -14.23 -9.36 5.77
C LYS A 77 -14.98 -8.84 7.01
N TYR A 78 -14.25 -8.48 8.07
CA TYR A 78 -14.82 -7.88 9.29
C TYR A 78 -15.02 -6.35 9.17
N THR A 79 -14.57 -5.76 8.06
CA THR A 79 -14.71 -4.35 7.73
C THR A 79 -15.63 -4.16 6.54
N ASN A 80 -15.81 -2.92 6.10
CA ASN A 80 -16.57 -2.54 4.92
C ASN A 80 -15.68 -1.96 3.81
N VAL A 81 -14.40 -2.32 3.74
CA VAL A 81 -13.47 -1.84 2.69
C VAL A 81 -14.01 -2.04 1.26
N ILE A 82 -14.83 -3.08 1.04
CA ILE A 82 -15.46 -3.33 -0.26
C ILE A 82 -16.44 -2.21 -0.67
N SER A 83 -16.99 -1.43 0.25
CA SER A 83 -17.86 -0.29 -0.10
C SER A 83 -17.14 0.85 -0.79
N GLN A 84 -15.80 0.81 -0.83
CA GLN A 84 -14.98 1.77 -1.57
C GLN A 84 -14.89 1.42 -3.07
N ILE A 85 -15.43 0.28 -3.50
CA ILE A 85 -15.48 -0.14 -4.91
C ILE A 85 -16.79 0.37 -5.53
N GLY A 86 -16.68 1.04 -6.69
CA GLY A 86 -17.82 1.56 -7.44
C GLY A 86 -18.18 3.00 -7.07
N GLY A 87 -19.39 3.43 -7.42
CA GLY A 87 -19.82 4.82 -7.26
C GLY A 87 -18.87 5.78 -7.98
N GLY A 88 -18.45 6.87 -7.31
CA GLY A 88 -17.47 7.82 -7.86
C GLY A 88 -16.03 7.30 -7.95
N ALA A 89 -15.80 6.01 -7.69
CA ALA A 89 -14.51 5.33 -7.84
C ALA A 89 -14.64 4.08 -8.74
N ASP A 90 -15.71 3.97 -9.54
CA ASP A 90 -15.84 2.91 -10.55
C ASP A 90 -14.80 3.13 -11.66
N PHE A 91 -13.95 2.15 -11.88
CA PHE A 91 -12.87 2.22 -12.87
C PHE A 91 -13.37 2.52 -14.28
N LYS A 92 -14.62 2.17 -14.59
CA LYS A 92 -15.24 2.41 -15.90
C LYS A 92 -15.31 3.89 -16.24
N ASP A 93 -15.36 4.76 -15.24
CA ASP A 93 -15.43 6.20 -15.40
C ASP A 93 -14.05 6.88 -15.38
N HIS A 94 -12.97 6.12 -15.21
CA HIS A 94 -11.62 6.67 -14.95
C HIS A 94 -10.54 6.18 -15.91
N PHE A 95 -10.94 5.64 -17.06
CA PHE A 95 -10.00 5.34 -18.14
C PHE A 95 -9.41 6.63 -18.71
N VAL A 96 -8.13 6.59 -19.05
CA VAL A 96 -7.36 7.71 -19.57
C VAL A 96 -7.48 7.75 -21.09
N CYS A 97 -7.58 8.95 -21.64
CA CYS A 97 -7.55 9.17 -23.07
C CYS A 97 -6.10 9.35 -23.56
N LEU A 98 -5.78 8.84 -24.76
CA LEU A 98 -4.40 8.84 -25.26
C LEU A 98 -3.78 10.24 -25.31
N SER A 99 -4.58 11.27 -25.64
CA SER A 99 -4.15 12.67 -25.64
C SER A 99 -3.73 13.16 -24.25
N GLN A 100 -4.36 12.68 -23.18
CA GLN A 100 -4.07 13.07 -21.79
C GLN A 100 -2.69 12.60 -21.33
N LEU A 101 -2.18 11.49 -21.88
CA LEU A 101 -0.82 11.00 -21.60
C LEU A 101 0.27 11.94 -22.10
N TRP A 102 -0.04 12.75 -23.13
CA TRP A 102 0.83 13.80 -23.65
C TRP A 102 0.56 15.17 -23.00
N GLU A 103 -0.72 15.54 -22.92
CA GLU A 103 -1.18 16.84 -22.43
C GLU A 103 -2.47 16.68 -21.60
N SER A 104 -2.40 16.95 -20.30
CA SER A 104 -3.52 16.87 -19.36
C SER A 104 -3.44 17.99 -18.32
N GLN A 105 -4.53 18.57 -17.85
CA GLN A 105 -4.47 19.72 -16.96
C GLN A 105 -3.67 19.41 -15.68
N TRP A 106 -2.94 20.41 -15.16
CA TRP A 106 -2.29 20.31 -13.85
C TRP A 106 -3.06 21.19 -12.88
N GLY A 107 -3.98 20.58 -12.14
CA GLY A 107 -4.85 21.26 -11.20
C GLY A 107 -4.97 20.52 -9.87
N PHE A 108 -6.03 20.85 -9.13
CA PHE A 108 -6.29 20.31 -7.79
C PHE A 108 -7.60 19.51 -7.72
N GLY A 109 -8.19 19.15 -8.87
CA GLY A 109 -9.41 18.34 -8.92
C GLY A 109 -9.13 16.84 -9.01
N GLY A 110 -10.20 16.05 -9.03
CA GLY A 110 -10.14 14.58 -9.15
C GLY A 110 -10.22 14.09 -10.59
N SER A 111 -10.21 12.76 -10.76
CA SER A 111 -10.49 12.12 -12.04
C SER A 111 -11.99 12.11 -12.23
N ALA A 112 -12.45 12.36 -13.46
CA ALA A 112 -13.85 12.41 -13.80
C ALA A 112 -14.14 11.55 -15.04
N HIS A 113 -15.42 11.28 -15.27
CA HIS A 113 -15.86 10.57 -16.47
C HIS A 113 -15.52 11.36 -17.74
N GLY A 114 -14.88 10.68 -18.69
CA GLY A 114 -14.47 11.24 -19.98
C GLY A 114 -13.07 11.86 -19.96
N CYS A 115 -12.75 12.66 -20.99
CA CYS A 115 -11.38 13.17 -21.19
C CYS A 115 -11.17 14.66 -20.82
N VAL A 116 -12.24 15.38 -20.49
CA VAL A 116 -12.25 16.88 -20.48
C VAL A 116 -12.48 17.46 -19.09
N SER A 117 -13.11 16.70 -18.20
CA SER A 117 -13.57 17.10 -16.87
C SER A 117 -12.57 16.78 -15.76
N ASP A 118 -11.41 16.19 -16.08
CA ASP A 118 -10.38 15.86 -15.09
C ASP A 118 -9.70 17.11 -14.53
N GLY A 119 -9.49 17.11 -13.21
CA GLY A 119 -8.74 18.16 -12.51
C GLY A 119 -7.34 17.77 -12.06
N LEU A 120 -6.90 16.53 -12.32
CA LEU A 120 -5.52 16.08 -12.12
C LEU A 120 -4.85 15.70 -13.45
N SER A 121 -3.52 15.58 -13.40
CA SER A 121 -2.71 15.29 -14.59
C SER A 121 -2.45 13.81 -14.79
N PHE A 122 -2.63 13.33 -16.03
CA PHE A 122 -2.24 11.99 -16.47
C PHE A 122 -1.01 11.96 -17.38
N ARG A 123 -0.29 13.09 -17.51
CA ARG A 123 0.88 13.19 -18.39
C ARG A 123 2.00 12.27 -17.91
N ILE A 124 2.59 11.50 -18.82
CA ILE A 124 3.81 10.71 -18.53
C ILE A 124 5.03 11.64 -18.41
N GLY A 125 5.03 12.74 -19.17
CA GLY A 125 6.11 13.73 -19.21
C GLY A 125 6.84 13.72 -20.55
N LYS A 126 6.83 14.86 -21.23
CA LYS A 126 7.33 15.00 -22.61
C LYS A 126 8.80 14.62 -22.74
N ILE A 127 9.64 15.04 -21.80
CA ILE A 127 11.08 14.72 -21.79
C ILE A 127 11.30 13.22 -21.62
N HIS A 128 10.57 12.56 -20.71
CA HIS A 128 10.66 11.12 -20.50
C HIS A 128 10.26 10.35 -21.77
N LEU A 129 9.17 10.76 -22.44
CA LEU A 129 8.73 10.17 -23.71
C LEU A 129 9.77 10.35 -24.83
N ILE A 130 10.35 11.55 -24.97
CA ILE A 130 11.39 11.82 -25.98
C ILE A 130 12.61 10.94 -25.74
N LEU A 131 13.11 10.85 -24.50
CA LEU A 131 14.27 10.03 -24.17
C LEU A 131 13.98 8.52 -24.30
N ALA A 132 12.77 8.08 -23.96
CA ALA A 132 12.33 6.70 -24.18
C ALA A 132 12.27 6.37 -25.67
N SER A 133 11.79 7.27 -26.51
CA SER A 133 11.79 7.13 -27.98
C SER A 133 13.20 7.01 -28.55
N PHE A 134 14.17 7.80 -28.06
CA PHE A 134 15.56 7.62 -28.46
C PHE A 134 16.13 6.27 -28.03
N SER A 135 15.73 5.75 -26.87
CA SER A 135 16.11 4.40 -26.43
C SER A 135 15.60 3.31 -27.37
N LEU A 136 14.37 3.47 -27.86
CA LEU A 136 13.76 2.58 -28.87
C LEU A 136 14.50 2.63 -30.21
N ILE A 137 14.83 3.83 -30.69
CA ILE A 137 15.59 4.02 -31.93
C ILE A 137 16.97 3.37 -31.81
N VAL A 138 17.67 3.59 -30.69
CA VAL A 138 18.98 2.96 -30.43
C VAL A 138 18.85 1.44 -30.34
N LEU A 139 17.80 0.94 -29.70
CA LEU A 139 17.52 -0.49 -29.66
C LEU A 139 17.37 -1.07 -31.07
N PHE A 140 16.70 -0.36 -32.00
CA PHE A 140 16.48 -0.78 -33.38
C PHE A 140 17.76 -0.70 -34.24
N ILE A 141 18.47 0.44 -34.21
CA ILE A 141 19.70 0.65 -35.01
C ILE A 141 20.80 -0.31 -34.59
N ILE A 142 21.00 -0.45 -33.28
CA ILE A 142 22.09 -1.27 -32.73
C ILE A 142 21.55 -2.68 -32.39
N PHE A 143 20.32 -3.02 -32.82
CA PHE A 143 19.69 -4.32 -32.54
C PHE A 143 20.54 -5.47 -33.04
N ASN A 144 21.17 -5.33 -34.20
CA ASN A 144 22.02 -6.38 -34.78
C ASN A 144 23.50 -6.22 -34.39
N GLN A 145 23.90 -5.05 -33.90
CA GLN A 145 25.31 -4.71 -33.65
C GLN A 145 25.71 -4.86 -32.17
N LEU A 146 24.76 -4.81 -31.23
CA LEU A 146 25.05 -5.06 -29.81
C LEU A 146 25.29 -6.56 -29.60
N ASN A 147 26.53 -6.98 -29.35
CA ASN A 147 26.81 -8.34 -28.85
C ASN A 147 26.41 -8.53 -27.36
N LYS A 148 25.58 -7.62 -26.82
CA LYS A 148 25.15 -7.56 -25.42
C LYS A 148 23.69 -8.00 -25.27
N GLN A 149 23.41 -9.28 -25.47
CA GLN A 149 22.04 -9.82 -25.43
C GLN A 149 21.25 -9.45 -24.15
N LYS A 150 21.91 -9.41 -22.98
CA LYS A 150 21.26 -9.05 -21.71
C LYS A 150 20.66 -7.64 -21.72
N ILE A 151 21.37 -6.66 -22.30
CA ILE A 151 20.88 -5.27 -22.37
C ILE A 151 19.66 -5.21 -23.29
N LYS A 152 19.70 -5.90 -24.43
CA LYS A 152 18.56 -5.96 -25.36
C LYS A 152 17.31 -6.51 -24.67
N ILE A 153 17.44 -7.64 -23.98
CA ILE A 153 16.33 -8.29 -23.28
C ILE A 153 15.74 -7.36 -22.21
N GLN A 154 16.59 -6.65 -21.44
CA GLN A 154 16.13 -5.67 -20.46
C GLN A 154 15.39 -4.51 -21.11
N LEU A 155 15.94 -3.91 -22.16
CA LEU A 155 15.29 -2.81 -22.89
C LEU A 155 13.94 -3.25 -23.47
N ILE A 156 13.87 -4.42 -24.10
CA ILE A 156 12.62 -4.99 -24.62
C ILE A 156 11.61 -5.15 -23.49
N PHE A 157 12.00 -5.68 -22.33
CA PHE A 157 11.10 -5.82 -21.19
C PHE A 157 10.54 -4.48 -20.71
N PHE A 158 11.38 -3.45 -20.58
CA PHE A 158 10.93 -2.12 -20.12
C PHE A 158 10.07 -1.41 -21.17
N VAL A 159 10.34 -1.62 -22.46
CA VAL A 159 9.48 -1.16 -23.56
C VAL A 159 8.10 -1.84 -23.49
N ILE A 160 8.07 -3.17 -23.38
CA ILE A 160 6.80 -3.92 -23.24
C ILE A 160 6.06 -3.46 -21.99
N SER A 161 6.76 -3.28 -20.87
CA SER A 161 6.16 -2.83 -19.61
C SER A 161 5.52 -1.44 -19.74
N LEU A 162 6.15 -0.52 -20.48
CA LEU A 162 5.57 0.78 -20.80
C LEU A 162 4.27 0.65 -21.62
N PHE A 163 4.28 -0.17 -22.67
CA PHE A 163 3.08 -0.36 -23.49
C PHE A 163 1.96 -1.06 -22.73
N VAL A 164 2.30 -2.05 -21.89
CA VAL A 164 1.33 -2.74 -21.03
C VAL A 164 0.74 -1.79 -20.00
N SER A 165 1.56 -0.96 -19.34
CA SER A 165 1.07 0.02 -18.36
C SER A 165 0.19 1.09 -19.01
N VAL A 166 0.54 1.56 -20.21
CA VAL A 166 -0.31 2.45 -21.01
C VAL A 166 -1.61 1.77 -21.40
N TYR A 167 -1.55 0.54 -21.92
CA TYR A 167 -2.74 -0.22 -22.34
C TYR A 167 -3.75 -0.34 -21.19
N PHE A 168 -3.31 -0.70 -19.97
CA PHE A 168 -4.20 -0.81 -18.81
C PHE A 168 -4.82 0.53 -18.35
N MET A 169 -4.24 1.68 -18.72
CA MET A 169 -4.87 2.98 -18.47
C MET A 169 -5.97 3.32 -19.48
N LEU A 170 -5.94 2.74 -20.69
CA LEU A 170 -6.86 3.06 -21.78
C LEU A 170 -8.14 2.20 -21.72
N GLU A 171 -9.26 2.76 -22.18
CA GLU A 171 -10.56 2.06 -22.20
C GLU A 171 -10.56 0.77 -23.04
N ILE A 172 -9.67 0.67 -24.04
CA ILE A 172 -9.49 -0.56 -24.83
C ILE A 172 -9.09 -1.78 -23.97
N SER A 173 -8.57 -1.57 -22.75
CA SER A 173 -8.27 -2.65 -21.81
C SER A 173 -9.46 -3.11 -20.97
N ARG A 174 -10.61 -2.43 -21.06
CA ARG A 174 -11.82 -2.71 -20.28
C ARG A 174 -12.24 -4.19 -20.23
N PRO A 175 -12.18 -4.99 -21.32
CA PRO A 175 -12.51 -6.41 -21.23
C PRO A 175 -11.68 -7.18 -20.19
N ILE A 176 -10.41 -6.81 -19.98
CA ILE A 176 -9.56 -7.43 -18.96
C ILE A 176 -9.97 -6.98 -17.55
N TRP A 177 -10.32 -5.70 -17.39
CA TRP A 177 -10.82 -5.17 -16.13
C TRP A 177 -12.14 -5.81 -15.71
N ASP A 178 -13.07 -6.01 -16.65
CA ASP A 178 -14.34 -6.66 -16.40
C ASP A 178 -14.18 -8.18 -16.11
N ALA A 179 -13.18 -8.83 -16.71
CA ALA A 179 -12.95 -10.28 -16.55
C ALA A 179 -12.26 -10.68 -15.24
N ILE A 180 -11.50 -9.78 -14.62
CA ILE A 180 -10.71 -10.05 -13.40
C ILE A 180 -11.31 -9.26 -12.24
N PRO A 181 -12.10 -9.89 -11.34
CA PRO A 181 -12.78 -9.19 -10.23
C PRO A 181 -11.85 -8.37 -9.34
N GLN A 182 -10.59 -8.78 -9.23
CA GLN A 182 -9.58 -8.10 -8.43
C GLN A 182 -9.18 -6.73 -9.02
N MET A 183 -9.41 -6.47 -10.31
CA MET A 183 -9.09 -5.19 -10.94
C MET A 183 -9.93 -4.05 -10.36
N SER A 184 -11.16 -4.32 -9.90
CA SER A 184 -12.03 -3.30 -9.29
C SER A 184 -11.45 -2.69 -8.01
N TYR A 185 -10.57 -3.40 -7.30
CA TYR A 185 -9.86 -2.84 -6.13
C TYR A 185 -8.88 -1.72 -6.50
N PHE A 186 -8.40 -1.68 -7.76
CA PHE A 186 -7.53 -0.60 -8.18
C PHE A 186 -8.27 0.72 -8.30
N GLN A 187 -9.60 0.71 -8.47
CA GLN A 187 -10.50 1.87 -8.64
C GLN A 187 -10.20 2.74 -9.86
N TYR A 188 -8.94 3.08 -10.10
CA TYR A 188 -8.49 4.10 -11.03
C TYR A 188 -7.44 3.53 -11.99
N PRO A 189 -7.78 3.30 -13.27
CA PRO A 189 -6.84 2.82 -14.28
C PRO A 189 -5.58 3.67 -14.40
N TRP A 190 -5.70 5.01 -14.26
CA TRP A 190 -4.56 5.93 -14.29
C TRP A 190 -3.48 5.66 -13.23
N ARG A 191 -3.72 4.81 -12.21
CA ARG A 191 -2.65 4.39 -11.27
C ARG A 191 -1.50 3.68 -11.96
N PHE A 192 -1.72 3.06 -13.12
CA PHE A 192 -0.65 2.48 -13.95
C PHE A 192 0.31 3.53 -14.51
N LEU A 193 0.00 4.84 -14.38
CA LEU A 193 0.93 5.93 -14.67
C LEU A 193 2.20 5.83 -13.83
N ALA A 194 2.14 5.33 -12.59
CA ALA A 194 3.32 5.13 -11.75
C ALA A 194 4.34 4.18 -12.42
N LEU A 195 3.84 3.11 -13.05
CA LEU A 195 4.68 2.17 -13.77
C LEU A 195 5.16 2.75 -15.12
N SER A 196 4.31 3.49 -15.83
CA SER A 196 4.69 4.21 -17.06
C SER A 196 5.81 5.24 -16.79
N ALA A 197 5.72 5.99 -15.69
CA ALA A 197 6.72 6.96 -15.28
C ALA A 197 8.05 6.29 -14.93
N PHE A 198 8.01 5.18 -14.18
CA PHE A 198 9.22 4.40 -13.87
C PHE A 198 9.88 3.82 -15.12
N THR A 199 9.11 3.20 -16.01
CA THR A 199 9.62 2.55 -17.22
C THR A 199 10.19 3.57 -18.21
N THR A 200 9.51 4.69 -18.45
CA THR A 200 10.06 5.78 -19.29
C THR A 200 11.32 6.41 -18.70
N SER A 201 11.39 6.59 -17.38
CA SER A 201 12.61 7.09 -16.71
C SER A 201 13.78 6.12 -16.88
N PHE A 202 13.53 4.81 -16.71
CA PHE A 202 14.54 3.78 -16.91
C PHE A 202 15.03 3.75 -18.36
N LEU A 203 14.13 3.81 -19.34
CA LEU A 203 14.48 3.86 -20.75
C LEU A 203 15.31 5.11 -21.04
N GLY A 204 14.85 6.30 -20.63
CA GLY A 204 15.58 7.54 -20.86
C GLY A 204 17.00 7.54 -20.27
N GLY A 205 17.17 7.01 -19.05
CA GLY A 205 18.50 6.80 -18.47
C GLY A 205 19.35 5.79 -19.23
N SER A 206 18.73 4.73 -19.75
CA SER A 206 19.42 3.72 -20.57
C SER A 206 20.00 4.32 -21.85
N PHE A 207 19.26 5.21 -22.53
CA PHE A 207 19.79 5.93 -23.70
C PHE A 207 21.06 6.73 -23.36
N ILE A 208 21.05 7.47 -22.25
CA ILE A 208 22.19 8.29 -21.82
C ILE A 208 23.42 7.43 -21.52
N VAL A 209 23.23 6.25 -20.91
CA VAL A 209 24.32 5.32 -20.58
C VAL A 209 24.89 4.60 -21.81
N LEU A 210 24.12 4.49 -22.89
CA LEU A 210 24.61 3.91 -24.15
C LEU A 210 25.55 4.86 -24.90
N LEU A 211 25.67 6.13 -24.47
CA LEU A 211 26.71 7.03 -24.95
C LEU A 211 28.10 6.54 -24.49
N LYS A 212 29.10 6.63 -25.37
CA LYS A 212 30.41 5.96 -25.18
C LYS A 212 31.22 6.45 -23.97
N SER A 213 30.98 7.65 -23.45
CA SER A 213 31.77 8.24 -22.37
C SER A 213 30.98 8.36 -21.08
N LYS A 214 31.47 7.70 -20.01
CA LYS A 214 30.86 7.72 -18.67
C LYS A 214 30.72 9.13 -18.10
N ILE A 215 31.71 10.00 -18.31
CA ILE A 215 31.69 11.38 -17.81
C ILE A 215 30.61 12.16 -18.56
N ILE A 216 30.53 12.03 -19.89
CA ILE A 216 29.49 12.68 -20.70
C ILE A 216 28.11 12.19 -20.28
N SER A 217 27.92 10.90 -20.08
CA SER A 217 26.65 10.34 -19.59
C SER A 217 26.24 10.89 -18.23
N LEU A 218 27.18 11.05 -17.28
CA LEU A 218 26.91 11.64 -15.97
C LEU A 218 26.55 13.11 -16.07
N CYS A 219 27.31 13.91 -16.83
CA CYS A 219 27.02 15.32 -17.04
C CYS A 219 25.67 15.52 -17.74
N LEU A 220 25.41 14.78 -18.82
CA LEU A 220 24.15 14.84 -19.54
C LEU A 220 22.97 14.41 -18.66
N GLY A 221 23.13 13.33 -17.88
CA GLY A 221 22.14 12.91 -16.90
C GLY A 221 21.83 14.00 -15.87
N GLY A 222 22.87 14.64 -15.33
CA GLY A 222 22.72 15.77 -14.41
C GLY A 222 21.99 16.96 -15.03
N VAL A 223 22.34 17.33 -16.28
CA VAL A 223 21.67 18.40 -17.03
C VAL A 223 20.20 18.05 -17.28
N VAL A 224 19.89 16.83 -17.71
CA VAL A 224 18.51 16.37 -17.93
C VAL A 224 17.69 16.46 -16.65
N ILE A 225 18.23 15.99 -15.52
CA ILE A 225 17.57 16.08 -14.21
C ILE A 225 17.33 17.54 -13.83
N ALA A 226 18.33 18.41 -13.97
CA ALA A 226 18.20 19.84 -13.67
C ALA A 226 17.12 20.51 -14.54
N VAL A 227 17.11 20.23 -15.85
CA VAL A 227 16.10 20.75 -16.77
C VAL A 227 14.69 20.26 -16.40
N ILE A 228 14.53 18.99 -16.05
CA ILE A 228 13.25 18.44 -15.58
C ILE A 228 12.78 19.18 -14.31
N ILE A 229 13.67 19.38 -13.33
CA ILE A 229 13.33 20.10 -12.10
C ILE A 229 12.93 21.54 -12.41
N LEU A 230 13.73 22.27 -13.21
CA LEU A 230 13.47 23.67 -13.55
C LEU A 230 12.14 23.85 -14.29
N ILE A 231 11.83 22.99 -15.27
CA ILE A 231 10.59 23.06 -16.04
C ILE A 231 9.36 22.77 -15.16
N ASN A 232 9.49 21.81 -14.22
CA ASN A 232 8.39 21.38 -13.37
C ASN A 232 8.31 22.15 -12.04
N ALA A 233 9.30 22.99 -11.69
CA ALA A 233 9.30 23.78 -10.44
C ALA A 233 8.03 24.64 -10.30
N LYS A 234 7.52 25.19 -11.40
CA LYS A 234 6.28 25.97 -11.45
C LYS A 234 5.02 25.18 -11.03
N LEU A 235 5.09 23.85 -11.03
CA LEU A 235 3.97 22.96 -10.65
C LEU A 235 3.87 22.77 -9.12
N PHE A 236 4.91 23.15 -8.37
CA PHE A 236 4.97 23.04 -6.91
C PHE A 236 4.40 24.29 -6.22
N THR A 237 3.26 24.79 -6.70
CA THR A 237 2.53 25.90 -6.09
C THR A 237 1.30 25.34 -5.36
N PRO A 238 1.08 25.69 -4.07
CA PRO A 238 -0.10 25.20 -3.34
C PRO A 238 -1.37 25.90 -3.85
N GLN A 239 -2.52 25.20 -3.80
CA GLN A 239 -3.82 25.81 -4.12
C GLN A 239 -4.20 26.88 -3.09
N TYR A 240 -3.93 26.58 -1.82
CA TYR A 240 -4.18 27.45 -0.68
C TYR A 240 -3.16 27.15 0.41
N ILE A 241 -2.87 28.15 1.24
CA ILE A 241 -2.06 28.00 2.44
C ILE A 241 -3.02 28.14 3.62
N SER A 242 -3.16 27.08 4.41
CA SER A 242 -3.96 27.10 5.64
C SER A 242 -3.06 27.34 6.85
N ASN A 243 -3.53 28.15 7.80
CA ASN A 243 -2.87 28.38 9.10
C ASN A 243 -3.23 27.32 10.15
N THR A 244 -3.81 26.18 9.73
CA THR A 244 -4.18 25.06 10.60
C THR A 244 -2.94 24.45 11.25
N LYS A 245 -2.98 24.29 12.57
CA LYS A 245 -1.88 23.65 13.32
C LYS A 245 -2.04 22.14 13.31
N SER A 246 -0.95 21.40 13.50
CA SER A 246 -0.99 19.94 13.67
C SER A 246 -1.93 19.52 14.81
N THR A 247 -2.00 20.32 15.88
CA THR A 247 -2.90 20.13 17.02
C THR A 247 -4.38 20.15 16.65
N ASP A 248 -4.74 20.85 15.58
CA ASP A 248 -6.12 20.87 15.11
C ASP A 248 -6.49 19.51 14.55
N PHE A 249 -5.61 18.84 13.81
CA PHE A 249 -5.89 17.51 13.25
C PHE A 249 -5.89 16.39 14.29
N THR A 250 -5.20 16.57 15.42
CA THR A 250 -5.05 15.54 16.45
C THR A 250 -5.95 15.77 17.67
N ASN A 251 -6.81 16.80 17.67
CA ASN A 251 -7.75 17.00 18.76
C ASN A 251 -8.90 15.98 18.70
N GLU A 252 -9.50 15.70 19.86
CA GLU A 252 -10.51 14.66 20.00
C GLU A 252 -11.75 14.88 19.10
N PRO A 253 -12.33 16.09 18.98
CA PRO A 253 -13.44 16.32 18.06
C PRO A 253 -13.09 16.00 16.59
N ASN A 254 -11.89 16.39 16.13
CA ASN A 254 -11.50 16.11 14.75
C ASN A 254 -11.22 14.62 14.53
N LEU A 255 -10.57 13.93 15.47
CA LEU A 255 -10.35 12.49 15.38
C LEU A 255 -11.67 11.70 15.38
N LYS A 256 -12.56 11.99 16.35
CA LYS A 256 -13.84 11.28 16.51
C LYS A 256 -14.85 11.59 15.39
N TRP A 257 -14.88 12.83 14.90
CA TRP A 257 -15.84 13.23 13.88
C TRP A 257 -15.24 13.32 12.48
N ARG A 258 -14.35 14.28 12.23
CA ARG A 258 -13.90 14.60 10.87
C ARG A 258 -13.13 13.46 10.22
N THR A 259 -12.13 12.93 10.92
CA THR A 259 -11.28 11.84 10.41
C THR A 259 -12.06 10.53 10.32
N SER A 260 -12.76 10.15 11.40
CA SER A 260 -13.53 8.90 11.40
C SER A 260 -14.64 8.87 10.35
N LYS A 261 -15.25 10.01 10.02
CA LYS A 261 -16.30 10.12 9.00
C LYS A 261 -15.82 9.74 7.59
N ILE A 262 -14.55 9.98 7.27
CA ILE A 262 -13.96 9.65 5.96
C ILE A 262 -13.16 8.33 5.97
N SER A 263 -13.25 7.58 7.07
CA SER A 263 -12.57 6.29 7.27
C SER A 263 -13.56 5.24 7.79
N ASP A 264 -14.81 5.36 7.37
CA ASP A 264 -15.92 4.53 7.82
C ASP A 264 -15.90 3.11 7.20
N GLU A 265 -15.04 2.89 6.20
CA GLU A 265 -14.78 1.59 5.58
C GLU A 265 -14.13 0.59 6.53
N TYR A 266 -13.46 1.05 7.59
CA TYR A 266 -12.88 0.17 8.61
C TYR A 266 -13.92 -0.34 9.62
N MET A 267 -15.16 0.18 9.57
CA MET A 267 -16.26 -0.32 10.40
C MET A 267 -16.90 -1.58 9.80
N PRO A 268 -17.51 -2.46 10.62
CA PRO A 268 -18.32 -3.56 10.13
C PRO A 268 -19.48 -3.07 9.27
N LYS A 269 -19.89 -3.89 8.28
CA LYS A 269 -20.96 -3.55 7.33
C LYS A 269 -22.28 -3.13 7.98
N ASN A 270 -22.61 -3.72 9.13
CA ASN A 270 -23.88 -3.49 9.84
C ASN A 270 -23.79 -2.39 10.92
N PHE A 271 -22.66 -1.69 11.02
CA PHE A 271 -22.46 -0.64 12.01
C PHE A 271 -23.19 0.65 11.57
N THR A 272 -24.00 1.22 12.46
CA THR A 272 -24.71 2.47 12.21
C THR A 272 -23.75 3.65 12.36
N LYS A 273 -23.43 4.27 11.23
CA LYS A 273 -22.53 5.43 11.16
C LYS A 273 -23.23 6.68 11.72
N PRO A 274 -22.61 7.42 12.66
CA PRO A 274 -23.15 8.69 13.16
C PRO A 274 -23.38 9.70 12.03
N GLN A 275 -24.55 10.32 11.98
CA GLN A 275 -24.89 11.35 10.99
C GLN A 275 -24.60 12.77 11.48
N SER A 276 -24.46 12.94 12.80
CA SER A 276 -24.12 14.20 13.44
C SER A 276 -23.10 14.00 14.57
N VAL A 277 -22.41 15.08 14.95
CA VAL A 277 -21.44 15.08 16.07
C VAL A 277 -22.10 14.63 17.38
N ASN A 278 -23.37 14.96 17.57
CA ASN A 278 -24.12 14.67 18.79
C ASN A 278 -24.46 13.18 18.94
N GLU A 279 -24.39 12.40 17.86
CA GLU A 279 -24.60 10.95 17.90
C GLU A 279 -23.34 10.18 18.33
N ILE A 280 -22.18 10.84 18.37
CA ILE A 280 -20.93 10.21 18.80
C ILE A 280 -20.98 10.01 20.32
N PRO A 281 -20.74 8.79 20.81
CA PRO A 281 -20.70 8.55 22.25
C PRO A 281 -19.55 9.33 22.93
N ASN A 282 -19.88 10.01 24.03
CA ASN A 282 -18.91 10.75 24.84
C ASN A 282 -17.98 9.82 25.65
N SER A 283 -18.40 8.58 25.90
CA SER A 283 -17.66 7.57 26.66
C SER A 283 -17.60 6.23 25.90
N LYS A 284 -16.65 5.36 26.26
CA LYS A 284 -16.57 3.99 25.72
C LYS A 284 -17.64 3.04 26.25
N PHE A 285 -18.29 3.41 27.35
CA PHE A 285 -19.38 2.65 27.96
C PHE A 285 -20.61 3.53 28.10
N THR A 286 -21.75 3.04 27.65
CA THR A 286 -23.08 3.65 27.84
C THR A 286 -23.96 2.64 28.55
N VAL A 287 -24.77 3.09 29.49
CA VAL A 287 -25.75 2.22 30.15
C VAL A 287 -27.15 2.57 29.67
N GLU A 288 -27.99 1.56 29.49
CA GLU A 288 -29.37 1.73 29.05
C GLU A 288 -30.34 2.13 30.20
N ASN A 289 -29.95 1.92 31.46
CA ASN A 289 -30.75 2.30 32.65
C ASN A 289 -30.13 3.45 33.48
N ASN A 290 -30.98 4.28 34.10
CA ASN A 290 -30.54 5.43 34.90
C ASN A 290 -30.00 5.07 36.30
N LYS A 291 -30.12 3.81 36.73
CA LYS A 291 -29.73 3.34 38.07
C LYS A 291 -28.30 2.80 38.16
N THR A 292 -27.55 2.82 37.06
CA THR A 292 -26.20 2.29 37.01
C THR A 292 -25.19 3.42 36.89
N LYS A 293 -24.17 3.40 37.74
CA LYS A 293 -23.06 4.35 37.69
C LYS A 293 -21.85 3.70 37.03
N ILE A 294 -21.22 4.44 36.12
CA ILE A 294 -19.98 4.05 35.45
C ILE A 294 -18.85 4.93 35.97
N LYS A 295 -17.77 4.30 36.43
CA LYS A 295 -16.51 5.00 36.72
C LYS A 295 -15.41 4.42 35.83
N ILE A 296 -14.93 5.19 34.87
CA ILE A 296 -13.82 4.79 34.01
C ILE A 296 -12.57 4.57 34.87
N LEU A 297 -11.92 3.42 34.70
CA LEU A 297 -10.70 3.05 35.42
C LEU A 297 -9.46 3.20 34.52
N GLU A 298 -9.58 2.77 33.26
CA GLU A 298 -8.50 2.81 32.27
C GLU A 298 -9.08 3.12 30.90
N ASP A 299 -8.42 4.00 30.14
CA ASP A 299 -8.80 4.35 28.79
C ASP A 299 -7.59 4.35 27.85
N LYS A 300 -7.19 3.17 27.37
CA LYS A 300 -6.18 3.01 26.32
C LYS A 300 -6.82 2.48 25.04
N VAL A 301 -6.09 2.58 23.93
CA VAL A 301 -6.57 2.16 22.60
C VAL A 301 -6.83 0.66 22.53
N GLN A 302 -5.95 -0.17 23.09
CA GLN A 302 -6.05 -1.64 23.04
C GLN A 302 -6.67 -2.27 24.29
N GLN A 303 -6.86 -1.48 25.34
CA GLN A 303 -7.41 -1.94 26.61
C GLN A 303 -8.10 -0.79 27.32
N PHE A 304 -9.34 -1.00 27.75
CA PHE A 304 -10.05 -0.02 28.54
C PHE A 304 -11.01 -0.73 29.51
N SER A 305 -11.27 -0.10 30.64
CA SER A 305 -12.09 -0.68 31.69
C SER A 305 -12.85 0.36 32.47
N ALA A 306 -13.99 -0.06 33.00
CA ALA A 306 -14.83 0.73 33.87
C ALA A 306 -15.36 -0.13 35.02
N ARG A 307 -15.57 0.53 36.14
CA ARG A 307 -16.30 0.00 37.27
C ARG A 307 -17.77 0.32 37.09
N ILE A 308 -18.58 -0.72 37.05
CA ILE A 308 -20.03 -0.67 36.90
C ILE A 308 -20.64 -0.94 38.27
N ILE A 309 -21.38 0.02 38.80
CA ILE A 309 -22.07 -0.09 40.09
C ILE A 309 -23.55 -0.02 39.80
N SER A 310 -24.27 -1.12 40.00
CA SER A 310 -25.70 -1.22 39.73
C SER A 310 -26.47 -1.91 40.84
N GLU A 311 -27.68 -1.42 41.11
CA GLU A 311 -28.61 -2.00 42.08
C GLU A 311 -29.47 -3.13 41.49
N GLU A 312 -29.38 -3.34 40.18
CA GLU A 312 -30.11 -4.35 39.40
C GLU A 312 -29.21 -4.90 38.27
N ASN A 313 -29.67 -5.93 37.57
CA ASN A 313 -28.96 -6.38 36.36
C ASN A 313 -29.03 -5.27 35.31
N SER A 314 -27.87 -4.81 34.85
CA SER A 314 -27.75 -3.68 33.94
C SER A 314 -27.28 -4.11 32.55
N SER A 315 -27.86 -3.50 31.53
CA SER A 315 -27.43 -3.65 30.14
C SER A 315 -26.45 -2.53 29.80
N VAL A 316 -25.20 -2.89 29.53
CA VAL A 316 -24.12 -1.95 29.23
C VAL A 316 -23.71 -2.12 27.77
N ILE A 317 -23.70 -1.01 27.02
CA ILE A 317 -23.19 -0.93 25.65
C ILE A 317 -21.74 -0.46 25.71
N ILE A 318 -20.86 -1.24 25.09
CA ILE A 318 -19.49 -0.86 24.79
C ILE A 318 -19.49 -0.22 23.40
N ASN A 319 -19.21 1.08 23.33
CA ASN A 319 -19.25 1.90 22.12
C ASN A 319 -18.02 1.65 21.24
N LEU A 320 -17.96 0.44 20.69
CA LEU A 320 -16.84 -0.10 19.96
C LEU A 320 -17.35 -0.89 18.76
N ALA A 321 -16.85 -0.57 17.58
CA ALA A 321 -17.13 -1.34 16.38
C ALA A 321 -16.62 -2.77 16.55
N TYR A 322 -17.45 -3.75 16.19
CA TYR A 322 -17.09 -5.16 16.32
C TYR A 322 -15.85 -5.50 15.50
N PHE A 323 -14.92 -6.21 16.12
CA PHE A 323 -13.80 -6.86 15.45
C PHE A 323 -13.43 -8.10 16.27
N PRO A 324 -13.09 -9.24 15.65
CA PRO A 324 -12.94 -10.53 16.36
C PRO A 324 -11.80 -10.56 17.40
N ALA A 325 -10.88 -9.59 17.36
CA ALA A 325 -9.81 -9.47 18.34
C ALA A 325 -10.27 -8.83 19.68
N TRP A 326 -11.51 -8.31 19.76
CA TRP A 326 -12.02 -7.73 21.00
C TRP A 326 -12.63 -8.80 21.90
N HIS A 327 -12.04 -8.95 23.09
CA HIS A 327 -12.52 -9.83 24.16
C HIS A 327 -13.01 -8.99 25.34
N ILE A 328 -14.14 -9.38 25.90
CA ILE A 328 -14.81 -8.65 26.99
C ILE A 328 -14.75 -9.49 28.26
N PHE A 329 -14.36 -8.85 29.37
CA PHE A 329 -14.18 -9.50 30.66
C PHE A 329 -15.00 -8.80 31.73
N LEU A 330 -15.65 -9.60 32.57
CA LEU A 330 -16.31 -9.18 33.80
C LEU A 330 -15.56 -9.80 34.98
N ASP A 331 -14.99 -8.96 35.84
CA ASP A 331 -14.14 -9.40 36.97
C ASP A 331 -13.07 -10.41 36.54
N ASP A 332 -12.38 -10.05 35.44
CA ASP A 332 -11.31 -10.83 34.79
C ASP A 332 -11.73 -12.19 34.20
N SER A 333 -13.02 -12.54 34.25
CA SER A 333 -13.61 -13.68 33.53
C SER A 333 -14.18 -13.26 32.18
N GLU A 334 -13.84 -13.98 31.11
CA GLU A 334 -14.34 -13.67 29.77
C GLU A 334 -15.85 -13.95 29.67
N ILE A 335 -16.58 -12.99 29.09
CA ILE A 335 -18.05 -13.08 28.92
C ILE A 335 -18.45 -12.95 27.45
N SER A 336 -19.59 -13.53 27.11
CA SER A 336 -20.20 -13.34 25.80
C SER A 336 -20.87 -11.96 25.70
N TYR A 337 -21.02 -11.49 24.47
CA TYR A 337 -21.66 -10.22 24.15
C TYR A 337 -22.54 -10.35 22.91
N GLN A 338 -23.51 -9.44 22.80
CA GLN A 338 -24.34 -9.30 21.61
C GLN A 338 -23.79 -8.17 20.74
N VAL A 339 -23.46 -8.46 19.48
CA VAL A 339 -23.12 -7.41 18.50
C VAL A 339 -24.39 -6.67 18.11
N ILE A 340 -24.43 -5.36 18.35
CA ILE A 340 -25.52 -4.46 17.95
C ILE A 340 -24.97 -3.41 16.99
N SER A 341 -25.86 -2.67 16.32
CA SER A 341 -25.44 -1.72 15.28
C SER A 341 -24.62 -0.54 15.80
N LYS A 342 -24.63 -0.28 17.12
CA LYS A 342 -23.89 0.82 17.76
C LYS A 342 -22.74 0.37 18.68
N GLY A 343 -22.46 -0.92 18.77
CA GLY A 343 -21.44 -1.43 19.68
C GLY A 343 -21.62 -2.89 20.10
N LEU A 344 -21.09 -3.23 21.27
CA LEU A 344 -21.22 -4.55 21.88
C LEU A 344 -22.05 -4.43 23.16
N ARG A 345 -23.17 -5.15 23.25
CA ARG A 345 -24.03 -5.16 24.45
C ARG A 345 -23.66 -6.33 25.35
N VAL A 346 -23.51 -6.06 26.64
CA VAL A 346 -23.28 -7.04 27.70
C VAL A 346 -24.23 -6.83 28.86
N THR A 347 -24.58 -7.92 29.53
CA THR A 347 -25.35 -7.88 30.78
C THR A 347 -24.39 -7.95 31.96
N VAL A 348 -24.44 -6.94 32.82
CA VAL A 348 -23.67 -6.88 34.08
C VAL A 348 -24.64 -7.14 35.24
N PRO A 349 -24.40 -8.18 36.07
CA PRO A 349 -25.23 -8.48 37.22
C PRO A 349 -25.29 -7.31 38.23
N LYS A 350 -26.29 -7.37 39.12
CA LYS A 350 -26.37 -6.48 40.28
C LYS A 350 -25.09 -6.57 41.12
N GLY A 351 -24.54 -5.41 41.48
CA GLY A 351 -23.35 -5.30 42.32
C GLY A 351 -22.34 -4.29 41.79
N GLU A 352 -21.12 -4.39 42.30
CA GLU A 352 -19.95 -3.66 41.81
C GLU A 352 -19.07 -4.63 41.02
N HIS A 353 -18.95 -4.39 39.72
CA HIS A 353 -18.17 -5.23 38.81
C HIS A 353 -17.20 -4.41 37.98
N LYS A 354 -16.05 -4.99 37.64
CA LYS A 354 -15.10 -4.43 36.69
C LYS A 354 -15.38 -5.00 35.31
N LEU A 355 -15.89 -4.15 34.41
CA LEU A 355 -16.05 -4.47 33.00
C LEU A 355 -14.82 -3.98 32.23
N SER A 356 -14.20 -4.85 31.44
CA SER A 356 -13.04 -4.48 30.61
C SER A 356 -13.11 -5.08 29.21
N ALA A 357 -12.58 -4.34 28.25
CA ALA A 357 -12.37 -4.80 26.88
C ALA A 357 -10.88 -4.81 26.58
N LYS A 358 -10.38 -5.91 26.01
CA LYS A 358 -8.97 -6.08 25.64
C LYS A 358 -8.87 -6.55 24.19
N PHE A 359 -7.98 -5.94 23.43
CA PHE A 359 -7.63 -6.37 22.08
C PHE A 359 -6.59 -7.48 22.17
N ILE A 360 -6.97 -8.70 21.83
CA ILE A 360 -6.10 -9.87 21.83
C ILE A 360 -5.89 -10.30 20.37
N GLN A 361 -4.62 -10.43 19.98
CA GLN A 361 -4.28 -10.78 18.59
C GLN A 361 -4.96 -12.07 18.15
N THR A 362 -5.57 -12.02 16.97
CA THR A 362 -6.17 -13.19 16.33
C THR A 362 -5.09 -14.22 15.94
N PRO A 363 -5.45 -15.49 15.70
CA PRO A 363 -4.51 -16.48 15.18
C PRO A 363 -3.81 -16.04 13.88
N ILE A 364 -4.50 -15.29 13.02
CA ILE A 364 -3.95 -14.79 11.75
C ILE A 364 -2.91 -13.70 12.00
N GLN A 365 -3.20 -12.76 12.91
CA GLN A 365 -2.23 -11.73 13.31
C GLN A 365 -0.98 -12.35 13.95
N LYS A 366 -1.16 -13.36 14.82
CA LYS A 366 -0.05 -14.14 15.39
C LYS A 366 0.78 -14.84 14.32
N LEU A 367 0.13 -15.48 13.35
CA LEU A 367 0.81 -16.12 12.21
C LEU A 367 1.61 -15.09 11.39
N GLY A 368 1.01 -13.92 11.10
CA GLY A 368 1.70 -12.82 10.43
C GLY A 368 2.97 -12.39 11.16
N ASN A 369 2.90 -12.23 12.49
CA ASN A 369 4.06 -11.91 13.32
C ASN A 369 5.14 -13.00 13.27
N VAL A 370 4.76 -14.28 13.37
CA VAL A 370 5.68 -15.42 13.28
C VAL A 370 6.39 -15.46 11.92
N LEU A 371 5.66 -15.25 10.83
CA LEU A 371 6.22 -15.20 9.48
C LEU A 371 7.18 -14.02 9.30
N THR A 372 6.83 -12.85 9.84
CA THR A 372 7.73 -11.69 9.87
C THR A 372 9.00 -11.98 10.65
N ILE A 373 8.92 -12.51 11.86
CA ILE A 373 10.08 -12.88 12.67
C ILE A 373 10.95 -13.90 11.93
N THR A 374 10.34 -14.91 11.31
CA THR A 374 11.04 -15.90 10.48
C THR A 374 11.79 -15.25 9.32
N GLY A 375 11.14 -14.31 8.61
CA GLY A 375 11.76 -13.54 7.54
C GLY A 375 12.94 -12.69 8.02
N VAL A 376 12.79 -12.03 9.17
CA VAL A 376 13.86 -11.24 9.80
C VAL A 376 15.05 -12.13 10.17
N ILE A 377 14.81 -13.25 10.85
CA ILE A 377 15.86 -14.21 11.23
C ILE A 377 16.57 -14.77 10.00
N ALA A 378 15.82 -15.20 8.97
CA ALA A 378 16.38 -15.71 7.73
C ALA A 378 17.25 -14.68 7.01
N LEU A 379 16.83 -13.40 7.00
CA LEU A 379 17.61 -12.31 6.43
C LEU A 379 18.92 -12.09 7.20
N PHE A 380 18.88 -12.07 8.54
CA PHE A 380 20.07 -11.93 9.38
C PHE A 380 21.05 -13.10 9.21
N ILE A 381 20.56 -14.34 9.22
CA ILE A 381 21.40 -15.53 8.97
C ILE A 381 22.06 -15.43 7.60
N GLY A 382 21.32 -15.02 6.57
CA GLY A 382 21.85 -14.80 5.23
C GLY A 382 22.97 -13.77 5.18
N ILE A 383 22.80 -12.63 5.84
CA ILE A 383 23.81 -11.57 5.95
C ILE A 383 25.06 -12.09 6.69
N ILE A 384 24.87 -12.71 7.86
CA ILE A 384 25.98 -13.19 8.70
C ILE A 384 26.79 -14.26 7.96
N THR A 385 26.12 -15.28 7.41
CA THR A 385 26.79 -16.34 6.63
C THR A 385 27.56 -15.77 5.44
N HIS A 386 27.03 -14.73 4.79
CA HIS A 386 27.74 -14.04 3.72
C HIS A 386 29.02 -13.33 4.19
N VAL A 387 28.96 -12.66 5.35
CA VAL A 387 30.10 -11.96 5.93
C VAL A 387 31.17 -12.96 6.35
N LEU A 388 30.79 -14.03 7.06
CA LEU A 388 31.70 -15.08 7.52
C LEU A 388 32.41 -15.79 6.36
N THR A 389 31.67 -16.19 5.32
CA THR A 389 32.26 -16.84 4.14
C THR A 389 33.22 -15.92 3.37
N LYS A 390 32.95 -14.60 3.37
CA LYS A 390 33.86 -13.61 2.77
C LYS A 390 35.14 -13.42 3.60
N TYR A 391 35.03 -13.47 4.93
CA TYR A 391 36.18 -13.41 5.82
C TYR A 391 37.06 -14.66 5.70
N ALA A 392 36.48 -15.86 5.75
CA ALA A 392 37.21 -17.12 5.62
C ALA A 392 38.03 -17.19 4.32
N LYS A 393 37.47 -16.73 3.19
CA LYS A 393 38.17 -16.66 1.89
C LYS A 393 39.29 -15.62 1.81
N LYS A 394 39.37 -14.69 2.77
CA LYS A 394 40.46 -13.71 2.84
C LYS A 394 41.61 -14.18 3.72
N THR A 395 41.34 -15.10 4.64
CA THR A 395 42.32 -15.64 5.61
C THR A 395 42.98 -16.93 5.12
N THR A 396 42.42 -17.57 4.09
CA THR A 396 43.04 -18.64 3.29
C THR A 396 43.62 -18.03 2.02
#